data_AF-A0A8C8YPI7-F1
#
_entry.id   AF-A0A8C8YPI7-F1
#
_cell.length_a   1.000
_cell.length_b   1.000
_cell.length_c   1.000
_cell.angle_alpha   90.00
_cell.angle_beta   90.00
_cell.angle_gamma   90.00
#
_symmetry.space_group_name_H-M   'P 1'
#
loop_
_entity.id
_entity.type
_entity.pdbx_description
1 polymer ?
#
loop_
_entity_poly.entity_id
_entity_poly.type
_entity_poly.pdbx_seq_one_letter_code
_entity_poly.pdbx_strand_id
1 'polypeptide(L)'
;MKAQNVKLQMSRPSYSKSDTPWKSQSLESELLPTESLSEDAHKLAITLSSYILSHEDNKEVLKTTDKDEPKDEAHAERPSWANKTEYFLAQVGFSVGLSTIWRFPYLCFHNGGGSFIIIYILMLFFLGVPLIFLEMAAGQRLRQGSIGVWKVISPWIGGVGYASFMVCFIVGLYYSMLMAWSLFYLVQSFQSPLPWSSCPSLRNTSDFDPECTRTTSTTYFWYRKMLKATDEIEMGGLPLFHLSVSLFATWLLICVSMMKGTGNQVFLSMGPGFGSFTAISSYVPRSNNCISDAFAVAFLNLVTSMTATLVVFSIIGHWATVSTQKCYQR
;
A
#
# COMPACT_ATOMS: atom_id res chain seq x y z
N MET A 1 2.49 -6.67 -56.76
CA MET A 1 1.98 -8.05 -56.91
C MET A 1 1.70 -8.62 -55.52
N LYS A 2 0.43 -8.98 -55.30
CA LYS A 2 -0.18 -9.89 -54.28
C LYS A 2 0.25 -9.79 -52.81
N ALA A 3 -0.70 -9.28 -52.02
CA ALA A 3 -0.97 -9.69 -50.65
C ALA A 3 -1.47 -11.14 -50.60
N GLN A 4 -1.17 -11.86 -49.52
CA GLN A 4 -1.82 -13.14 -49.20
C GLN A 4 -2.19 -13.20 -47.72
N ASN A 5 -3.49 -13.04 -47.48
CA ASN A 5 -4.21 -13.36 -46.25
C ASN A 5 -4.25 -14.88 -46.05
N VAL A 6 -3.98 -15.37 -44.84
CA VAL A 6 -4.40 -16.71 -44.41
C VAL A 6 -5.49 -16.55 -43.36
N LYS A 7 -6.70 -16.93 -43.77
CA LYS A 7 -7.95 -16.93 -43.03
C LYS A 7 -8.16 -18.35 -42.50
N LEU A 8 -8.07 -18.56 -41.19
CA LEU A 8 -8.46 -19.82 -40.56
C LEU A 8 -9.92 -19.71 -40.11
N GLN A 9 -10.80 -20.37 -40.86
CA GLN A 9 -12.16 -20.69 -40.43
C GLN A 9 -12.11 -21.96 -39.59
N MET A 10 -12.82 -21.97 -38.45
CA MET A 10 -13.22 -23.22 -37.82
C MET A 10 -14.70 -23.14 -37.43
N SER A 11 -15.41 -24.12 -37.97
CA SER A 11 -16.84 -24.31 -38.09
C SER A 11 -17.50 -24.82 -36.80
N ARG A 12 -18.77 -24.44 -36.58
CA ARG A 12 -19.66 -24.96 -35.53
C ARG A 12 -20.04 -26.42 -35.81
N PRO A 13 -20.23 -27.27 -34.79
CA PRO A 13 -21.08 -28.44 -34.89
C PRO A 13 -22.45 -28.20 -34.25
N SER A 14 -23.49 -28.69 -34.93
CA SER A 14 -24.89 -28.71 -34.53
C SER A 14 -25.32 -30.09 -33.99
N TYR A 15 -25.81 -30.10 -32.74
CA TYR A 15 -26.93 -30.86 -32.11
C TYR A 15 -27.24 -32.35 -32.37
N SER A 16 -27.40 -33.11 -31.26
CA SER A 16 -28.50 -34.06 -31.00
C SER A 16 -28.71 -34.22 -29.46
N LYS A 17 -29.71 -33.57 -28.85
CA LYS A 17 -31.00 -34.08 -28.31
C LYS A 17 -30.96 -35.24 -27.28
N SER A 18 -31.26 -34.89 -26.02
CA SER A 18 -32.07 -35.64 -25.03
C SER A 18 -32.70 -34.59 -24.08
N ASP A 19 -34.00 -34.27 -24.23
CA ASP A 19 -35.17 -34.76 -23.46
C ASP A 19 -35.06 -34.46 -21.95
N THR A 20 -35.70 -33.44 -21.37
CA THR A 20 -37.16 -33.38 -21.03
C THR A 20 -37.51 -32.05 -20.30
N PRO A 21 -38.80 -31.70 -20.10
CA PRO A 21 -39.31 -30.33 -20.24
C PRO A 21 -39.75 -29.66 -18.91
N TRP A 22 -39.65 -28.33 -18.86
CA TRP A 22 -40.55 -27.52 -18.03
C TRP A 22 -41.30 -26.52 -18.92
N LYS A 23 -42.61 -26.73 -19.01
CA LYS A 23 -43.57 -25.92 -19.75
C LYS A 23 -44.24 -24.96 -18.78
N SER A 24 -44.24 -23.68 -19.10
CA SER A 24 -45.02 -22.64 -18.42
C SER A 24 -46.51 -22.90 -18.59
N GLN A 25 -47.28 -22.89 -17.50
CA GLN A 25 -48.73 -22.84 -17.58
C GLN A 25 -49.31 -22.00 -16.44
N SER A 26 -49.93 -20.89 -16.84
CA SER A 26 -50.85 -20.06 -16.08
C SER A 26 -52.03 -20.89 -15.58
N LEU A 27 -52.48 -20.66 -14.35
CA LEU A 27 -53.77 -21.17 -13.88
C LEU A 27 -54.52 -20.10 -13.09
N GLU A 28 -55.73 -19.88 -13.60
CA GLU A 28 -56.79 -18.99 -13.18
C GLU A 28 -57.25 -19.26 -11.74
N SER A 29 -57.80 -18.22 -11.13
CA SER A 29 -58.51 -18.23 -9.85
C SER A 29 -59.80 -19.06 -9.91
N GLU A 30 -59.96 -20.00 -9.00
CA GLU A 30 -61.24 -20.68 -8.77
C GLU A 30 -61.73 -20.41 -7.33
N LEU A 31 -62.83 -19.68 -7.21
CA LEU A 31 -63.56 -19.39 -5.97
C LEU A 31 -64.42 -20.60 -5.56
N LEU A 32 -64.40 -20.95 -4.26
CA LEU A 32 -65.42 -21.76 -3.58
C LEU A 32 -65.78 -21.11 -2.21
N PRO A 33 -66.99 -21.37 -1.66
CA PRO A 33 -67.81 -20.35 -1.02
C PRO A 33 -67.57 -20.10 0.48
N THR A 34 -67.97 -18.90 0.88
CA THR A 34 -67.97 -18.31 2.22
C THR A 34 -69.06 -18.90 3.13
N GLU A 35 -68.75 -19.91 3.95
CA GLU A 35 -69.61 -20.20 5.12
C GLU A 35 -68.92 -20.87 6.33
N SER A 36 -67.60 -21.16 6.28
CA SER A 36 -66.87 -21.77 7.40
C SER A 36 -65.92 -20.84 8.16
N LEU A 37 -65.91 -19.53 7.86
CA LEU A 37 -64.87 -18.58 8.31
C LEU A 37 -65.07 -17.97 9.71
N SER A 38 -66.14 -18.30 10.45
CA SER A 38 -66.45 -17.62 11.72
C SER A 38 -65.94 -18.32 12.99
N GLU A 39 -65.85 -19.66 13.02
CA GLU A 39 -65.40 -20.37 14.24
C GLU A 39 -63.87 -20.43 14.37
N ASP A 40 -63.14 -20.45 13.25
CA ASP A 40 -61.68 -20.57 13.24
C ASP A 40 -60.97 -19.24 13.54
N ALA A 41 -61.55 -18.11 13.12
CA ALA A 41 -61.02 -16.78 13.43
C ALA A 41 -61.12 -16.45 14.93
N HIS A 42 -62.16 -16.94 15.61
CA HIS A 42 -62.35 -16.72 17.04
C HIS A 42 -61.37 -17.55 17.88
N LYS A 43 -61.09 -18.79 17.46
CA LYS A 43 -60.04 -19.63 18.08
C LYS A 43 -58.65 -19.01 17.90
N LEU A 44 -58.33 -18.50 16.71
CA LEU A 44 -57.05 -17.86 16.43
C LEU A 44 -56.84 -16.59 17.26
N ALA A 45 -57.88 -15.77 17.45
CA ALA A 45 -57.81 -14.55 18.26
C ALA A 45 -57.62 -14.84 19.76
N ILE A 46 -58.26 -15.89 20.28
CA ILE A 46 -58.09 -16.33 21.67
C ILE A 46 -56.69 -16.89 21.90
N THR A 47 -56.15 -17.66 20.93
CA THR A 47 -54.77 -18.17 20.98
C THR A 47 -53.72 -17.07 20.82
N LEU A 48 -53.96 -16.05 19.99
CA LEU A 48 -53.10 -14.88 19.87
C LEU A 48 -53.16 -14.00 21.13
N SER A 49 -54.33 -13.84 21.74
CA SER A 49 -54.49 -13.07 22.98
C SER A 49 -53.86 -13.76 24.18
N SER A 50 -53.90 -15.10 24.27
CA SER A 50 -53.17 -15.85 25.31
C SER A 50 -51.66 -15.85 25.08
N TYR A 51 -51.22 -15.83 23.82
CA TYR A 51 -49.80 -15.72 23.45
C TYR A 51 -49.23 -14.33 23.76
N ILE A 52 -49.98 -13.25 23.48
CA ILE A 52 -49.57 -11.87 23.77
C ILE A 52 -49.54 -11.62 25.29
N LEU A 53 -50.50 -12.17 26.05
CA LEU A 53 -50.54 -12.02 27.51
C LEU A 53 -49.42 -12.79 28.23
N SER A 54 -48.86 -13.86 27.64
CA SER A 54 -47.66 -14.53 28.17
C SER A 54 -46.35 -13.76 27.93
N HIS A 55 -46.35 -12.74 27.08
CA HIS A 55 -45.13 -12.06 26.62
C HIS A 55 -44.82 -10.76 27.37
N GLU A 56 -45.71 -10.31 28.26
CA GLU A 56 -45.61 -9.00 28.93
C GLU A 56 -45.02 -9.07 30.35
N ASP A 57 -45.01 -10.26 30.99
CA ASP A 57 -44.44 -10.46 32.34
C ASP A 57 -42.92 -10.77 32.35
N ASN A 58 -42.29 -10.94 31.19
CA ASN A 58 -40.88 -11.39 31.08
C ASN A 58 -39.86 -10.25 30.84
N LYS A 59 -40.17 -9.02 31.25
CA LYS A 59 -39.28 -7.86 31.03
C LYS A 59 -38.29 -7.56 32.17
N GLU A 60 -38.33 -8.29 33.29
CA GLU A 60 -37.37 -8.11 34.39
C GLU A 60 -36.52 -9.35 34.76
N VAL A 61 -36.66 -10.48 34.08
CA VAL A 61 -35.86 -11.69 34.37
C VAL A 61 -35.21 -12.24 33.10
N LEU A 62 -34.32 -11.46 32.48
CA LEU A 62 -33.33 -11.97 31.52
C LEU A 62 -31.92 -11.47 31.88
N LYS A 63 -31.57 -11.68 33.15
CA LYS A 63 -30.18 -11.91 33.52
C LYS A 63 -30.08 -13.38 33.91
N THR A 64 -29.17 -14.05 33.20
CA THR A 64 -28.63 -15.40 33.40
C THR A 64 -29.30 -16.53 32.61
N THR A 65 -28.41 -17.15 31.81
CA THR A 65 -28.47 -18.54 31.34
C THR A 65 -29.23 -18.79 30.05
N ASP A 66 -28.54 -18.56 28.93
CA ASP A 66 -28.48 -19.62 27.93
C ASP A 66 -27.03 -19.79 27.44
N LYS A 67 -26.45 -20.94 27.79
CA LYS A 67 -25.23 -21.49 27.22
C LYS A 67 -25.73 -22.74 26.50
N ASP A 68 -25.77 -22.70 25.18
CA ASP A 68 -25.45 -23.79 24.25
C ASP A 68 -26.08 -23.50 22.88
N GLU A 69 -25.59 -22.45 22.22
CA GLU A 69 -25.53 -22.41 20.75
C GLU A 69 -24.13 -22.86 20.31
N PRO A 70 -24.00 -23.59 19.18
CA PRO A 70 -22.69 -23.94 18.65
C PRO A 70 -21.92 -22.64 18.46
N LYS A 71 -20.74 -22.55 19.08
CA LYS A 71 -19.85 -21.40 19.00
C LYS A 71 -19.65 -21.00 17.54
N ASP A 72 -20.45 -20.05 17.06
CA ASP A 72 -20.08 -19.19 15.96
C ASP A 72 -18.68 -18.69 16.32
N GLU A 73 -17.73 -18.95 15.43
CA GLU A 73 -16.38 -18.42 15.53
C GLU A 73 -16.52 -16.95 15.90
N ALA A 74 -16.08 -16.58 17.10
CA ALA A 74 -16.02 -15.20 17.51
C ALA A 74 -15.26 -14.46 16.41
N HIS A 75 -15.97 -13.70 15.56
CA HIS A 75 -15.36 -12.76 14.66
C HIS A 75 -14.65 -11.76 15.57
N ALA A 76 -13.39 -12.05 15.89
CA ALA A 76 -12.55 -11.19 16.70
C ALA A 76 -12.63 -9.81 16.08
N GLU A 77 -13.28 -8.88 16.77
CA GLU A 77 -13.51 -7.55 16.22
C GLU A 77 -12.14 -6.97 15.87
N ARG A 78 -11.98 -6.59 14.61
CA ARG A 78 -10.70 -6.08 14.13
C ARG A 78 -10.31 -4.91 15.03
N PRO A 79 -9.09 -4.89 15.57
CA PRO A 79 -8.65 -3.84 16.47
C PRO A 79 -8.78 -2.47 15.79
N SER A 80 -8.87 -1.41 16.58
CA SER A 80 -8.96 -0.04 16.07
C SER A 80 -7.70 0.75 16.41
N TRP A 81 -7.44 1.80 15.63
CA TRP A 81 -6.41 2.76 15.99
C TRP A 81 -6.76 3.42 17.33
N ALA A 82 -5.78 3.56 18.23
CA ALA A 82 -6.01 4.17 19.54
C ALA A 82 -6.39 5.65 19.39
N ASN A 83 -5.74 6.35 18.46
CA ASN A 83 -5.97 7.76 18.19
C ASN A 83 -6.11 8.05 16.68
N LYS A 84 -6.95 9.03 16.31
CA LYS A 84 -7.06 9.49 14.92
C LYS A 84 -5.74 10.04 14.36
N THR A 85 -4.92 10.64 15.23
CA THR A 85 -3.60 11.17 14.87
C THR A 85 -2.61 10.08 14.48
N GLU A 86 -2.63 8.92 15.15
CA GLU A 86 -1.78 7.77 14.80
C GLU A 86 -2.15 7.22 13.43
N TYR A 87 -3.44 7.03 13.18
CA TYR A 87 -3.97 6.66 11.87
C TYR A 87 -3.50 7.64 10.79
N PHE A 88 -3.71 8.94 11.03
CA PHE A 88 -3.39 9.97 10.04
C PHE A 88 -1.89 10.06 9.78
N LEU A 89 -1.07 9.99 10.83
CA LEU A 89 0.39 10.00 10.71
C LEU A 89 0.91 8.76 9.97
N ALA A 90 0.30 7.58 10.18
CA ALA A 90 0.63 6.38 9.42
C ALA A 90 0.32 6.54 7.92
N GLN A 91 -0.81 7.16 7.57
CA GLN A 91 -1.16 7.43 6.16
C GLN A 91 -0.20 8.43 5.51
N VAL A 92 0.13 9.53 6.20
CA VAL A 92 1.09 10.52 5.71
C VAL A 92 2.49 9.90 5.57
N GLY A 93 2.94 9.16 6.57
CA GLY A 93 4.24 8.50 6.58
C GLY A 93 4.38 7.41 5.50
N PHE A 94 3.28 6.76 5.11
CA PHE A 94 3.27 5.87 3.95
C PHE A 94 3.31 6.64 2.62
N SER A 95 2.58 7.77 2.53
CA SER A 95 2.52 8.58 1.30
C SER A 95 3.82 9.31 0.98
N VAL A 96 4.56 9.73 2.00
CA VAL A 96 5.82 10.46 1.87
C VAL A 96 6.97 9.45 1.90
N GLY A 97 7.64 9.28 0.75
CA GLY A 97 8.71 8.29 0.59
C GLY A 97 10.08 8.91 0.31
N LEU A 98 11.10 8.04 0.27
CA LEU A 98 12.46 8.39 -0.13
C LEU A 98 12.52 8.98 -1.56
N SER A 99 11.57 8.57 -2.41
CA SER A 99 11.34 9.12 -3.76
C SER A 99 11.07 10.62 -3.77
N THR A 100 10.48 11.17 -2.71
CA THR A 100 10.23 12.60 -2.57
C THR A 100 11.53 13.41 -2.50
N ILE A 101 12.61 12.80 -2.02
CA ILE A 101 13.91 13.47 -1.82
C ILE A 101 14.72 13.51 -3.12
N TRP A 102 14.83 12.42 -3.89
CA TRP A 102 15.67 12.43 -5.10
C TRP A 102 14.87 12.41 -6.41
N ARG A 103 13.75 11.69 -6.47
CA ARG A 103 13.07 11.41 -7.75
C ARG A 103 12.21 12.58 -8.17
N PHE A 104 11.44 13.14 -7.22
CA PHE A 104 10.57 14.26 -7.50
C PHE A 104 11.36 15.51 -7.96
N PRO A 105 12.46 15.94 -7.29
CA PRO A 105 13.27 17.06 -7.76
C PRO A 105 13.93 16.79 -9.12
N TYR A 106 14.40 15.55 -9.34
CA TYR A 106 14.97 15.13 -10.62
C TYR A 106 13.96 15.23 -11.77
N LEU A 107 12.74 14.71 -11.59
CA LEU A 107 11.66 14.82 -12.58
C LEU A 107 11.24 16.28 -12.80
N CYS A 108 11.16 17.07 -11.73
CA CYS A 108 10.84 18.49 -11.80
C CYS A 108 11.85 19.21 -12.69
N PHE A 109 13.16 19.02 -12.45
CA PHE A 109 14.21 19.64 -13.26
C PHE A 109 14.15 19.22 -14.73
N HIS A 110 14.02 17.91 -15.01
CA HIS A 110 14.07 17.40 -16.38
C HIS A 110 12.82 17.71 -17.20
N ASN A 111 11.65 17.86 -16.56
CA ASN A 111 10.37 18.07 -17.24
C ASN A 111 9.91 19.54 -17.24
N GLY A 112 10.86 20.48 -17.37
CA GLY A 112 10.53 21.90 -17.50
C GLY A 112 10.46 22.68 -16.17
N GLY A 113 11.10 22.18 -15.12
CA GLY A 113 11.26 22.88 -13.84
C GLY A 113 9.91 23.21 -13.19
N GLY A 114 9.69 24.50 -12.91
CA GLY A 114 8.46 24.97 -12.25
C GLY A 114 7.16 24.62 -12.97
N SER A 115 7.17 24.50 -14.31
CA SER A 115 5.97 24.13 -15.08
C SER A 115 5.48 22.71 -14.77
N PHE A 116 6.39 21.79 -14.44
CA PHE A 116 6.04 20.43 -14.01
C PHE A 116 5.19 20.44 -12.74
N ILE A 117 5.46 21.36 -11.80
CA ILE A 117 4.73 21.45 -10.52
C ILE A 117 3.25 21.77 -10.76
N ILE A 118 2.95 22.65 -11.72
CA ILE A 118 1.56 23.02 -12.05
C ILE A 118 0.80 21.79 -12.56
N ILE A 119 1.39 21.05 -13.51
CA ILE A 119 0.80 19.83 -14.06
C ILE A 119 0.64 18.76 -12.97
N TYR A 120 1.65 18.64 -12.09
CA TYR A 120 1.62 17.70 -10.98
C TYR A 120 0.47 18.00 -10.00
N ILE A 121 0.24 19.27 -9.64
CA ILE A 121 -0.86 19.67 -8.76
C ILE A 121 -2.21 19.32 -9.39
N LEU A 122 -2.39 19.58 -10.69
CA LEU A 122 -3.62 19.24 -11.40
C LEU A 122 -3.85 17.72 -11.43
N MET A 123 -2.83 16.93 -11.78
CA MET A 123 -2.92 15.47 -11.78
C MET A 123 -3.16 14.90 -10.38
N LEU A 124 -2.53 15.48 -9.35
CA LEU A 124 -2.75 15.09 -7.96
C LEU A 124 -4.20 15.34 -7.55
N PHE A 125 -4.78 16.48 -7.94
CA PHE A 125 -6.17 16.81 -7.61
C PHE A 125 -7.18 15.93 -8.37
N PHE A 126 -7.01 15.74 -9.69
CA PHE A 126 -7.99 15.03 -10.51
C PHE A 126 -7.83 13.50 -10.52
N LEU A 127 -6.63 12.97 -10.31
CA LEU A 127 -6.37 11.54 -10.31
C LEU A 127 -5.94 11.05 -8.93
N GLY A 128 -5.01 11.75 -8.28
CA GLY A 128 -4.45 11.34 -6.99
C GLY A 128 -5.49 11.28 -5.87
N VAL A 129 -6.17 12.41 -5.60
CA VAL A 129 -7.15 12.50 -4.50
C VAL A 129 -8.30 11.51 -4.68
N PRO A 130 -8.95 11.38 -5.86
CA PRO A 130 -10.02 10.41 -6.04
C PRO A 130 -9.56 8.96 -5.84
N LEU A 131 -8.35 8.60 -6.28
CA LEU A 131 -7.79 7.26 -6.08
C LEU A 131 -7.51 6.99 -4.59
N ILE A 132 -6.86 7.92 -3.89
CA ILE A 132 -6.60 7.79 -2.45
C ILE A 132 -7.92 7.67 -1.68
N PHE A 133 -8.90 8.51 -2.01
CA PHE A 133 -10.23 8.46 -1.41
C PHE A 133 -10.90 7.11 -1.64
N LEU A 134 -10.86 6.58 -2.87
CA LEU A 134 -11.45 5.28 -3.20
C LEU A 134 -10.82 4.15 -2.37
N GLU A 135 -9.49 4.10 -2.25
CA GLU A 135 -8.80 3.10 -1.45
C GLU A 135 -9.14 3.21 0.05
N MET A 136 -9.11 4.44 0.58
CA MET A 136 -9.47 4.68 1.98
C MET A 136 -10.93 4.27 2.24
N ALA A 137 -11.88 4.70 1.40
CA ALA A 137 -13.30 4.37 1.54
C ALA A 137 -13.56 2.86 1.43
N ALA A 138 -12.92 2.17 0.49
CA ALA A 138 -13.03 0.72 0.33
C ALA A 138 -12.52 -0.01 1.59
N GLY A 139 -11.37 0.42 2.13
CA GLY A 139 -10.80 -0.10 3.37
C GLY A 139 -11.76 0.07 4.55
N GLN A 140 -12.28 1.29 4.76
CA GLN A 140 -13.20 1.61 5.85
C GLN A 140 -14.51 0.82 5.78
N ARG A 141 -15.10 0.72 4.58
CA ARG A 141 -16.41 0.07 4.39
C ARG A 141 -16.33 -1.43 4.59
N LEU A 142 -15.38 -2.07 3.92
CA LEU A 142 -15.26 -3.53 3.86
C LEU A 142 -14.49 -4.12 5.05
N ARG A 143 -13.70 -3.30 5.77
CA ARG A 143 -12.88 -3.71 6.94
C ARG A 143 -11.99 -4.94 6.68
N GLN A 144 -11.57 -5.12 5.43
CA GLN A 144 -10.69 -6.21 4.99
C GLN A 144 -9.34 -5.68 4.48
N GLY A 145 -8.33 -6.55 4.41
CA GLY A 145 -7.06 -6.22 3.75
C GLY A 145 -7.21 -6.10 2.23
N SER A 146 -6.17 -5.62 1.53
CA SER A 146 -6.22 -5.33 0.08
C SER A 146 -6.74 -6.51 -0.76
N ILE A 147 -6.22 -7.73 -0.53
CA ILE A 147 -6.66 -8.94 -1.25
C ILE A 147 -8.14 -9.28 -0.98
N GLY A 148 -8.59 -9.13 0.27
CA GLY A 148 -9.98 -9.40 0.66
C GLY A 148 -10.95 -8.41 0.02
N VAL A 149 -10.60 -7.12 0.02
CA VAL A 149 -11.41 -6.05 -0.60
C VAL A 149 -11.72 -6.35 -2.06
N TRP A 150 -10.71 -6.69 -2.86
CA TRP A 150 -10.92 -6.96 -4.29
C TRP A 150 -11.76 -8.21 -4.55
N LYS A 151 -11.58 -9.27 -3.73
CA LYS A 151 -12.39 -10.49 -3.82
C LYS A 151 -13.87 -10.26 -3.49
N VAL A 152 -14.16 -9.40 -2.51
CA VAL A 152 -15.53 -9.05 -2.12
C VAL A 152 -16.22 -8.21 -3.20
N ILE A 153 -15.49 -7.28 -3.85
CA ILE A 153 -16.05 -6.45 -4.92
C ILE A 153 -16.37 -7.31 -6.16
N SER A 154 -15.42 -8.13 -6.61
CA SER A 154 -15.68 -9.15 -7.62
C SER A 154 -14.61 -10.24 -7.58
N PRO A 155 -14.98 -11.53 -7.61
CA PRO A 155 -14.01 -12.62 -7.65
C PRO A 155 -13.04 -12.55 -8.83
N TRP A 156 -13.48 -11.98 -9.96
CA TRP A 156 -12.67 -11.85 -11.19
C TRP A 156 -11.56 -10.81 -11.09
N ILE A 157 -11.75 -9.77 -10.27
CA ILE A 157 -10.74 -8.72 -10.06
C ILE A 157 -9.84 -9.01 -8.85
N GLY A 158 -9.98 -10.19 -8.23
CA GLY A 158 -9.13 -10.62 -7.11
C GLY A 158 -7.63 -10.65 -7.46
N GLY A 159 -7.28 -10.80 -8.75
CA GLY A 159 -5.91 -10.70 -9.25
C GLY A 159 -5.23 -9.37 -8.95
N VAL A 160 -5.98 -8.26 -8.84
CA VAL A 160 -5.44 -6.94 -8.49
C VAL A 160 -4.80 -6.96 -7.09
N GLY A 161 -5.43 -7.65 -6.13
CA GLY A 161 -4.87 -7.81 -4.79
C GLY A 161 -3.56 -8.61 -4.78
N TYR A 162 -3.49 -9.70 -5.55
CA TYR A 162 -2.27 -10.51 -5.67
C TYR A 162 -1.14 -9.78 -6.40
N ALA A 163 -1.45 -9.06 -7.48
CA ALA A 163 -0.49 -8.23 -8.19
C ALA A 163 0.06 -7.12 -7.29
N SER A 164 -0.82 -6.49 -6.51
CA SER A 164 -0.45 -5.47 -5.53
C SER A 164 0.51 -6.01 -4.48
N PHE A 165 0.28 -7.24 -3.98
CA PHE A 165 1.17 -7.93 -3.06
C PHE A 165 2.55 -8.20 -3.69
N MET A 166 2.59 -8.70 -4.92
CA MET A 166 3.86 -8.93 -5.63
C MET A 166 4.66 -7.64 -5.82
N VAL A 167 4.02 -6.55 -6.23
CA VAL A 167 4.67 -5.25 -6.41
C VAL A 167 5.30 -4.78 -5.11
N CYS A 168 4.56 -4.80 -4.00
CA CYS A 168 5.11 -4.30 -2.75
C CYS A 168 6.14 -5.24 -2.11
N PHE A 169 6.09 -6.55 -2.37
CA PHE A 169 7.18 -7.44 -2.01
C PHE A 169 8.49 -7.02 -2.71
N ILE A 170 8.44 -6.83 -4.03
CA ILE A 170 9.60 -6.37 -4.82
C ILE A 170 10.07 -4.99 -4.36
N VAL A 171 9.13 -4.06 -4.14
CA VAL A 171 9.43 -2.72 -3.65
C VAL A 171 10.09 -2.77 -2.28
N GLY A 172 9.53 -3.54 -1.34
CA GLY A 172 10.06 -3.72 0.01
C GLY A 172 11.49 -4.27 -0.02
N LEU A 173 11.77 -5.27 -0.85
CA LEU A 173 13.13 -5.83 -0.97
C LEU A 173 14.17 -4.78 -1.41
N TYR A 174 13.88 -3.97 -2.42
CA TYR A 174 14.84 -2.95 -2.86
C TYR A 174 14.94 -1.78 -1.89
N TYR A 175 13.83 -1.35 -1.28
CA TYR A 175 13.85 -0.26 -0.30
C TYR A 175 14.64 -0.66 0.95
N SER A 176 14.55 -1.93 1.38
CA SER A 176 15.39 -2.45 2.47
C SER A 176 16.88 -2.33 2.17
N MET A 177 17.29 -2.47 0.90
CA MET A 177 18.67 -2.26 0.50
C MET A 177 19.08 -0.77 0.55
N LEU A 178 18.21 0.14 0.12
CA LEU A 178 18.44 1.59 0.24
C LEU A 178 18.58 2.03 1.71
N MET A 179 17.78 1.45 2.60
CA MET A 179 17.86 1.70 4.03
C MET A 179 19.17 1.17 4.62
N ALA A 180 19.64 -0.01 4.18
CA ALA A 180 20.93 -0.56 4.59
C ALA A 180 22.10 0.34 4.20
N TRP A 181 22.09 0.86 2.97
CA TRP A 181 23.06 1.86 2.50
C TRP A 181 23.05 3.13 3.34
N SER A 182 21.86 3.64 3.66
CA SER A 182 21.70 4.84 4.47
C SER A 182 22.20 4.63 5.91
N LEU A 183 21.92 3.46 6.51
CA LEU A 183 22.40 3.08 7.83
C LEU A 183 23.92 2.96 7.87
N PHE A 184 24.53 2.39 6.82
CA PHE A 184 25.98 2.33 6.69
C PHE A 184 26.61 3.73 6.64
N TYR A 185 26.05 4.65 5.83
CA TYR A 185 26.51 6.05 5.81
C TYR A 185 26.33 6.76 7.15
N LEU A 186 25.23 6.49 7.86
CA LEU A 186 24.97 7.06 9.19
C LEU A 186 26.05 6.64 10.18
N VAL A 187 26.38 5.35 10.25
CA VAL A 187 27.44 4.84 11.12
C VAL A 187 28.80 5.46 10.77
N GLN A 188 29.10 5.58 9.47
CA GLN A 188 30.35 6.18 9.01
C GLN A 188 30.42 7.71 9.18
N SER A 189 29.32 8.37 9.53
CA SER A 189 29.28 9.82 9.78
C SER A 189 29.77 10.20 11.19
N PHE A 190 29.92 9.23 12.09
CA PHE A 190 30.39 9.47 13.48
C PHE A 190 31.92 9.56 13.62
N GLN A 191 32.65 9.79 12.52
CA GLN A 191 34.11 9.94 12.53
C GLN A 191 34.53 11.26 11.86
N SER A 192 35.61 11.85 12.38
CA SER A 192 36.27 13.04 11.82
C SER A 192 37.75 12.72 11.56
N PRO A 193 38.26 12.85 10.32
CA PRO A 193 37.60 13.33 9.10
C PRO A 193 36.63 12.29 8.48
N LEU A 194 35.66 12.78 7.70
CA LEU A 194 34.69 11.93 6.97
C LEU A 194 35.42 11.07 5.92
N PRO A 195 35.07 9.78 5.74
CA PRO A 195 35.79 8.89 4.82
C PRO A 195 35.76 9.28 3.35
N TRP A 196 34.75 10.05 2.94
CA TRP A 196 34.58 10.54 1.56
C TRP A 196 35.03 12.00 1.39
N SER A 197 35.71 12.58 2.39
CA SER A 197 36.22 13.95 2.30
C SER A 197 37.45 14.05 1.39
N SER A 198 38.38 13.10 1.47
CA SER A 198 39.67 13.12 0.77
C SER A 198 39.96 11.80 0.06
N CYS A 199 40.79 11.85 -0.98
CA CYS A 199 41.27 10.63 -1.64
C CYS A 199 42.27 9.87 -0.76
N PRO A 200 42.25 8.52 -0.77
CA PRO A 200 43.27 7.74 -0.09
C PRO A 200 44.63 7.88 -0.79
N SER A 201 45.70 7.92 -0.01
CA SER A 201 47.07 7.84 -0.52
C SER A 201 47.41 6.42 -0.96
N LEU A 202 48.23 6.28 -1.99
CA LEU A 202 48.70 4.99 -2.45
C LEU A 202 49.66 4.37 -1.41
N ARG A 203 49.59 3.06 -1.22
CA ARG A 203 50.47 2.36 -0.27
C ARG A 203 51.89 2.37 -0.84
N ASN A 204 52.79 3.12 -0.18
CA ASN A 204 54.22 3.30 -0.48
C ASN A 204 54.60 4.52 -1.35
N THR A 205 53.67 5.42 -1.67
CA THR A 205 54.00 6.76 -2.21
C THR A 205 53.17 7.83 -1.52
N SER A 206 53.66 9.07 -1.52
CA SER A 206 52.90 10.25 -1.08
C SER A 206 51.81 10.67 -2.07
N ASP A 207 51.69 9.97 -3.20
CA ASP A 207 50.73 10.27 -4.26
C ASP A 207 49.34 9.67 -3.95
N PHE A 208 48.30 10.35 -4.43
CA PHE A 208 46.92 9.88 -4.31
C PHE A 208 46.61 8.79 -5.33
N ASP A 209 45.62 7.96 -5.02
CA ASP A 209 45.09 6.97 -5.97
C ASP A 209 44.66 7.69 -7.29
N PRO A 210 45.22 7.31 -8.45
CA PRO A 210 44.92 7.96 -9.73
C PRO A 210 43.45 7.80 -10.12
N GLU A 211 42.77 6.73 -9.71
CA GLU A 211 41.35 6.54 -10.00
C GLU A 211 40.48 7.56 -9.23
N CYS A 212 40.83 7.80 -7.96
CA CYS A 212 40.15 8.79 -7.13
C CYS A 212 40.39 10.21 -7.65
N THR A 213 41.62 10.50 -8.11
CA THR A 213 42.00 11.82 -8.63
C THR A 213 41.32 12.15 -9.95
N ARG A 214 41.08 11.14 -10.81
CA ARG A 214 40.32 11.31 -12.06
C ARG A 214 38.83 11.59 -11.80
N THR A 215 38.30 11.14 -10.68
CA THR A 215 36.90 11.30 -10.28
C THR A 215 36.79 12.22 -9.06
N THR A 216 35.71 12.13 -8.29
CA THR A 216 35.59 12.79 -6.99
C THR A 216 35.75 11.77 -5.86
N SER A 217 36.29 12.21 -4.72
CA SER A 217 36.43 11.39 -3.51
C SER A 217 35.12 10.74 -3.07
N THR A 218 34.00 11.44 -3.21
CA THR A 218 32.65 10.93 -2.93
C THR A 218 32.22 9.81 -3.89
N THR A 219 32.47 9.97 -5.19
CA THR A 219 32.17 8.95 -6.20
C THR A 219 33.03 7.71 -6.02
N TYR A 220 34.33 7.91 -5.76
CA TYR A 220 35.26 6.82 -5.47
C TYR A 220 34.83 6.04 -4.22
N PHE A 221 34.45 6.72 -3.15
CA PHE A 221 33.96 6.07 -1.94
C PHE A 221 32.71 5.21 -2.20
N TRP A 222 31.72 5.75 -2.94
CA TRP A 222 30.49 5.03 -3.28
C TRP A 222 30.77 3.76 -4.10
N TYR A 223 31.53 3.86 -5.20
CA TYR A 223 31.75 2.71 -6.09
C TYR A 223 32.80 1.72 -5.58
N ARG A 224 33.94 2.19 -5.04
CA ARG A 224 35.09 1.33 -4.69
C ARG A 224 35.14 0.90 -3.23
N LYS A 225 34.64 1.70 -2.29
CA LYS A 225 34.66 1.34 -0.86
C LYS A 225 33.33 0.74 -0.40
N MET A 226 32.23 1.39 -0.74
CA MET A 226 30.91 0.98 -0.28
C MET A 226 30.34 -0.17 -1.10
N LEU A 227 30.10 0.03 -2.40
CA LEU A 227 29.49 -1.00 -3.26
C LEU A 227 30.49 -2.07 -3.72
N LYS A 228 31.79 -1.74 -3.79
CA LYS A 228 32.82 -2.52 -4.48
C LYS A 228 32.32 -3.06 -5.83
N ALA A 229 31.75 -2.16 -6.63
CA ALA A 229 31.13 -2.52 -7.90
C ALA A 229 32.16 -3.07 -8.90
N THR A 230 31.78 -4.13 -9.59
CA THR A 230 32.48 -4.68 -10.76
C THR A 230 32.16 -3.85 -12.01
N ASP A 231 32.99 -3.97 -13.04
CA ASP A 231 32.80 -3.23 -14.28
C ASP A 231 31.64 -3.80 -15.13
N GLU A 232 31.27 -5.08 -14.91
CA GLU A 232 30.19 -5.77 -15.60
C GLU A 232 29.17 -6.37 -14.60
N ILE A 233 27.91 -6.43 -15.04
CA ILE A 233 26.78 -6.94 -14.25
C ILE A 233 26.80 -8.47 -14.13
N GLU A 234 27.36 -9.17 -15.12
CA GLU A 234 27.44 -10.64 -15.16
C GLU A 234 28.49 -11.20 -14.20
N MET A 235 29.49 -10.39 -13.85
CA MET A 235 30.51 -10.74 -12.87
C MET A 235 29.95 -10.62 -11.45
N GLY A 236 29.28 -11.67 -10.99
CA GLY A 236 28.86 -11.81 -9.59
C GLY A 236 30.05 -12.05 -8.66
N GLY A 237 30.09 -11.33 -7.53
CA GLY A 237 31.04 -11.56 -6.44
C GLY A 237 30.39 -12.16 -5.19
N LEU A 238 31.20 -12.44 -4.17
CA LEU A 238 30.67 -12.80 -2.85
C LEU A 238 29.92 -11.61 -2.21
N PRO A 239 28.90 -11.87 -1.38
CA PRO A 239 28.22 -10.81 -0.64
C PRO A 239 29.19 -10.08 0.29
N LEU A 240 29.18 -8.76 0.19
CA LEU A 240 30.06 -7.90 0.98
C LEU A 240 29.63 -7.87 2.45
N PHE A 241 30.51 -8.34 3.34
CA PHE A 241 30.19 -8.50 4.76
C PHE A 241 29.67 -7.20 5.43
N HIS A 242 30.27 -6.05 5.15
CA HIS A 242 29.83 -4.78 5.75
C HIS A 242 28.42 -4.38 5.32
N LEU A 243 28.06 -4.62 4.05
CA LEU A 243 26.71 -4.38 3.56
C LEU A 243 25.73 -5.43 4.12
N SER A 244 26.12 -6.70 4.18
CA SER A 244 25.30 -7.76 4.77
C SER A 244 24.97 -7.48 6.24
N VAL A 245 25.93 -6.99 7.03
CA VAL A 245 25.69 -6.57 8.42
C VAL A 245 24.71 -5.40 8.49
N SER A 246 24.88 -4.37 7.65
CA SER A 246 23.96 -3.22 7.62
C SER A 246 22.55 -3.61 7.18
N LEU A 247 22.42 -4.57 6.25
CA LEU A 247 21.14 -5.10 5.79
C LEU A 247 20.45 -5.91 6.87
N PHE A 248 21.21 -6.76 7.58
CA PHE A 248 20.69 -7.51 8.72
C PHE A 248 20.22 -6.57 9.83
N ALA A 249 21.00 -5.53 10.17
CA ALA A 249 20.59 -4.51 11.13
C ALA A 249 19.31 -3.77 10.70
N THR A 250 19.18 -3.46 9.40
CA THR A 250 17.97 -2.84 8.86
C THR A 250 16.74 -3.73 9.03
N TRP A 251 16.84 -5.02 8.69
CA TRP A 251 15.75 -5.97 8.89
C TRP A 251 15.42 -6.16 10.37
N LEU A 252 16.42 -6.20 11.26
CA LEU A 252 16.18 -6.24 12.70
C LEU A 252 15.41 -5.00 13.18
N LEU A 253 15.79 -3.80 12.74
CA LEU A 253 15.08 -2.56 13.09
C LEU A 253 13.64 -2.59 12.58
N ILE A 254 13.42 -3.05 11.35
CA ILE A 254 12.07 -3.24 10.80
C ILE A 254 11.28 -4.22 11.67
N CYS A 255 11.82 -5.41 11.96
CA CYS A 255 11.16 -6.41 12.80
C CYS A 255 10.81 -5.87 14.19
N VAL A 256 11.75 -5.22 14.88
CA VAL A 256 11.51 -4.62 16.21
C VAL A 256 10.44 -3.53 16.15
N SER A 257 10.45 -2.70 15.10
CA SER A 257 9.41 -1.67 14.91
C SER A 257 8.02 -2.27 14.67
N MET A 258 7.95 -3.42 13.99
CA MET A 258 6.70 -4.13 13.72
C MET A 258 6.20 -4.92 14.94
N MET A 259 7.09 -5.43 15.79
CA MET A 259 6.70 -6.23 16.97
C MET A 259 6.00 -5.42 18.07
N LYS A 260 6.10 -4.08 18.07
CA LYS A 260 5.45 -3.23 19.08
C LYS A 260 4.05 -2.77 18.63
N GLY A 261 3.03 -3.08 19.44
CA GLY A 261 1.67 -2.52 19.35
C GLY A 261 0.88 -2.93 18.10
N THR A 262 0.09 -1.99 17.55
CA THR A 262 -0.72 -2.13 16.32
C THR A 262 0.13 -2.52 15.10
N GLY A 263 1.45 -2.34 15.16
CA GLY A 263 2.40 -2.70 14.09
C GLY A 263 2.37 -4.16 13.68
N ASN A 264 2.21 -5.11 14.62
CA ASN A 264 2.22 -6.54 14.30
C ASN A 264 0.96 -6.93 13.52
N GLN A 265 -0.16 -6.30 13.86
CA GLN A 265 -1.45 -6.52 13.20
C GLN A 265 -1.53 -5.80 11.85
N VAL A 266 -0.97 -4.58 11.78
CA VAL A 266 -0.79 -3.84 10.52
C VAL A 266 0.17 -4.58 9.62
N PHE A 267 1.22 -5.25 10.10
CA PHE A 267 2.10 -6.05 9.26
C PHE A 267 1.40 -7.30 8.73
N LEU A 268 0.71 -8.05 9.60
CA LEU A 268 -0.03 -9.26 9.25
C LEU A 268 -1.18 -8.99 8.26
N SER A 269 -1.78 -7.79 8.30
CA SER A 269 -2.81 -7.37 7.34
C SER A 269 -2.29 -6.53 6.17
N MET A 270 -1.15 -5.90 6.42
CA MET A 270 -0.20 -5.17 5.59
C MET A 270 0.26 -5.92 4.38
N GLY A 271 0.53 -7.22 4.60
CA GLY A 271 1.22 -8.17 3.72
C GLY A 271 1.71 -7.49 2.45
N PRO A 272 3.02 -7.16 2.34
CA PRO A 272 3.53 -6.04 1.55
C PRO A 272 2.73 -5.87 0.26
N GLY A 273 1.80 -4.91 0.19
CA GLY A 273 0.83 -4.78 -0.92
C GLY A 273 0.45 -3.34 -1.25
N PHE A 274 0.31 -3.00 -2.53
CA PHE A 274 -0.43 -1.81 -2.98
C PHE A 274 -1.87 -1.94 -2.46
N GLY A 275 -2.41 -0.89 -1.85
CA GLY A 275 -3.56 -1.00 -0.93
C GLY A 275 -3.17 -0.92 0.56
N SER A 276 -2.03 -0.31 0.86
CA SER A 276 -1.68 0.10 2.22
C SER A 276 -2.66 1.13 2.77
N PHE A 277 -3.15 2.07 1.94
CA PHE A 277 -4.24 2.99 2.31
C PHE A 277 -5.50 2.22 2.71
N THR A 278 -5.88 1.20 1.93
CA THR A 278 -6.99 0.28 2.21
C THR A 278 -6.78 -0.46 3.54
N ALA A 279 -5.60 -1.04 3.74
CA ALA A 279 -5.27 -1.79 4.94
C ALA A 279 -5.29 -0.92 6.20
N ILE A 280 -4.60 0.23 6.19
CA ILE A 280 -4.56 1.18 7.31
C ILE A 280 -5.97 1.70 7.62
N SER A 281 -6.77 1.99 6.59
CA SER A 281 -8.14 2.51 6.75
C SER A 281 -9.15 1.46 7.24
N SER A 282 -8.86 0.17 7.10
CA SER A 282 -9.75 -0.91 7.57
C SER A 282 -9.90 -0.99 9.10
N TYR A 283 -8.97 -0.38 9.84
CA TYR A 283 -8.95 -0.34 11.32
C TYR A 283 -9.64 0.92 11.89
N VAL A 284 -10.09 1.86 11.06
CA VAL A 284 -10.75 3.09 11.54
C VAL A 284 -12.29 2.90 11.51
N PRO A 285 -13.06 3.55 12.40
CA PRO A 285 -14.52 3.42 12.40
C PRO A 285 -15.17 3.93 11.10
N ARG A 286 -16.30 3.32 10.70
CA ARG A 286 -17.05 3.68 9.47
C ARG A 286 -17.60 5.10 9.46
N SER A 287 -17.76 5.73 10.64
CA SER A 287 -18.22 7.11 10.78
C SER A 287 -17.12 8.15 10.50
N ASN A 288 -15.85 7.73 10.38
CA ASN A 288 -14.75 8.65 10.15
C ASN A 288 -14.80 9.25 8.73
N ASN A 289 -14.49 10.53 8.62
CA ASN A 289 -14.54 11.26 7.35
C ASN A 289 -13.29 11.00 6.48
N CYS A 290 -13.31 9.93 5.68
CA CYS A 290 -12.23 9.61 4.74
C CYS A 290 -11.98 10.65 3.64
N ILE A 291 -12.98 11.46 3.27
CA ILE A 291 -12.80 12.49 2.23
C ILE A 291 -11.80 13.54 2.71
N SER A 292 -12.02 14.07 3.92
CA SER A 292 -11.11 15.05 4.51
C SER A 292 -9.72 14.47 4.74
N ASP A 293 -9.64 13.21 5.16
CA ASP A 293 -8.36 12.55 5.41
C ASP A 293 -7.57 12.37 4.09
N ALA A 294 -8.24 11.99 2.98
CA ALA A 294 -7.62 11.84 1.67
C ALA A 294 -7.06 13.17 1.13
N PHE A 295 -7.83 14.26 1.22
CA PHE A 295 -7.36 15.60 0.83
C PHE A 295 -6.15 16.03 1.65
N ALA A 296 -6.21 15.84 2.97
CA ALA A 296 -5.13 16.24 3.87
C ALA A 296 -3.84 15.44 3.62
N VAL A 297 -3.93 14.13 3.38
CA VAL A 297 -2.77 13.29 3.02
C VAL A 297 -2.16 13.75 1.69
N ALA A 298 -2.97 13.95 0.65
CA ALA A 298 -2.48 14.41 -0.65
C ALA A 298 -1.81 15.79 -0.56
N PHE A 299 -2.42 16.71 0.19
CA PHE A 299 -1.88 18.05 0.42
C PHE A 299 -0.54 18.01 1.16
N LEU A 300 -0.43 17.23 2.24
CA LEU A 300 0.82 17.09 2.98
C LEU A 300 1.93 16.45 2.15
N ASN A 301 1.59 15.47 1.29
CA ASN A 301 2.54 14.89 0.36
C ASN A 301 3.05 15.94 -0.66
N LEU A 302 2.17 16.80 -1.18
CA LEU A 302 2.55 17.91 -2.05
C LEU A 302 3.49 18.89 -1.34
N VAL A 303 3.11 19.37 -0.15
CA VAL A 303 3.94 20.30 0.64
C VAL A 303 5.31 19.70 0.93
N THR A 304 5.36 18.44 1.30
CA THR A 304 6.62 17.74 1.59
C THR A 304 7.49 17.62 0.33
N SER A 305 6.87 17.32 -0.81
CA SER A 305 7.58 17.24 -2.11
C SER A 305 8.13 18.58 -2.56
N MET A 306 7.37 19.66 -2.42
CA MET A 306 7.84 21.01 -2.74
C MET A 306 8.98 21.44 -1.82
N THR A 307 8.84 21.18 -0.51
CA THR A 307 9.87 21.52 0.49
C THR A 307 11.16 20.75 0.23
N ALA A 308 11.08 19.43 -0.01
CA ALA A 308 12.25 18.61 -0.33
C ALA A 308 12.95 19.09 -1.61
N THR A 309 12.17 19.47 -2.63
CA THR A 309 12.71 20.03 -3.89
C THR A 309 13.48 21.31 -3.66
N LEU A 310 12.94 22.22 -2.87
CA LEU A 310 13.59 23.48 -2.53
C LEU A 310 14.94 23.23 -1.81
N VAL A 311 14.95 22.33 -0.83
CA VAL A 311 16.17 21.97 -0.10
C VAL A 311 17.22 21.36 -1.03
N VAL A 312 16.83 20.40 -1.86
CA VAL A 312 17.73 19.70 -2.79
C VAL A 312 18.33 20.66 -3.82
N PHE A 313 17.51 21.51 -4.45
CA PHE A 313 18.02 22.50 -5.40
C PHE A 313 18.89 23.57 -4.75
N SER A 314 18.65 23.92 -3.48
CA SER A 314 19.52 24.83 -2.74
C SER A 314 20.92 24.23 -2.54
N ILE A 315 21.00 22.96 -2.14
CA ILE A 315 22.28 22.25 -1.95
C ILE A 315 23.01 22.10 -3.29
N ILE A 316 22.32 21.67 -4.34
CA ILE A 316 22.90 21.51 -5.68
C ILE A 316 23.38 22.86 -6.22
N GLY A 317 22.60 23.93 -6.04
CA GLY A 317 22.95 25.29 -6.47
C GLY A 317 24.19 25.83 -5.76
N HIS A 318 24.33 25.56 -4.46
CA HIS A 318 25.56 25.88 -3.73
C HIS A 318 26.76 25.10 -4.30
N TRP A 319 26.61 23.79 -4.51
CA TRP A 319 27.66 22.95 -5.10
C TRP A 319 28.09 23.43 -6.50
N ALA A 320 27.13 23.80 -7.34
CA ALA A 320 27.38 24.35 -8.66
C ALA A 320 28.19 25.66 -8.57
N THR A 321 27.77 26.58 -7.69
CA THR A 321 28.45 27.87 -7.49
C THR A 321 29.91 27.67 -7.05
N VAL A 322 30.15 26.83 -6.04
CA VAL A 322 31.51 26.55 -5.53
C VAL A 322 32.36 25.87 -6.59
N SER A 323 31.80 24.95 -7.36
CA SER A 323 32.51 24.28 -8.46
C SER A 323 32.91 25.25 -9.56
N THR A 324 32.00 26.14 -9.98
CA THR A 324 32.27 27.17 -10.98
C THR A 324 33.33 28.15 -10.51
N GLN A 325 33.32 28.56 -9.24
CA GLN A 325 34.36 29.44 -8.68
C GLN A 325 35.75 28.80 -8.70
N LYS A 326 35.86 27.52 -8.32
CA LYS A 326 37.12 26.77 -8.38
C LYS A 326 37.64 26.62 -9.81
N CYS A 327 36.74 26.48 -10.78
CA CYS A 327 37.08 26.43 -12.20
C CYS A 327 37.63 27.79 -12.69
N TYR A 328 37.01 28.90 -12.28
CA TYR A 328 37.45 30.23 -12.66
C TYR A 328 38.82 30.62 -12.06
N GLN A 329 39.16 30.10 -10.88
CA GLN A 329 40.43 30.37 -10.21
C GLN A 329 41.61 29.53 -10.73
N ARG A 330 41.36 28.54 -11.60
CA ARG A 330 42.35 27.58 -12.09
C ARG A 330 42.76 27.90 -13.52
#